data_AF-A0A1I6IIF0-F1
#
_entry.id   AF-A0A1I6IIF0-F1
#
_cell.length_a   1.000
_cell.length_b   1.000
_cell.length_c   1.000
_cell.angle_alpha   90.00
_cell.angle_beta   90.00
_cell.angle_gamma   90.00
#
_symmetry.space_group_name_H-M   'P 1'
#
loop_
_entity.id
_entity.type
_entity.pdbx_description
1 polymer ?
#
loop_
_entity_poly.entity_id
_entity_poly.type
_entity_poly.pdbx_seq_one_letter_code
_entity_poly.pdbx_strand_id
1 'polypeptide(L)'
;MAANTLRRMRLSRDGLRPAAAAASTLGLLALGAALLTGCSAGAPAPAGPATSEPPAVSASPSDSVAEPATGTGTEAAAATCESVLSADANAQLAADGLDQVDVGQSTFYAIADDLIAAGGLACKWGRPSSDVAFTVVQLAGLDVPASEWPAALAEAGYTLTDDPVPGTYTGPADPGTGVPSVVVVGADRLTFVSVPLHAVDLAEAS
;
A
#
# COMPACT_ATOMS: atom_id res chain seq x y z
N MET A 1 9.37 25.75 -27.95
CA MET A 1 8.93 27.11 -27.59
C MET A 1 7.43 27.23 -27.83
N ALA A 2 6.62 27.10 -26.78
CA ALA A 2 5.20 27.50 -26.65
C ALA A 2 4.74 26.99 -25.26
N ALA A 3 5.02 27.68 -24.15
CA ALA A 3 4.23 28.78 -23.59
C ALA A 3 2.80 28.38 -23.13
N ASN A 4 2.75 27.85 -21.90
CA ASN A 4 2.01 28.45 -20.78
C ASN A 4 0.53 28.80 -21.02
N THR A 5 -0.41 27.96 -20.54
CA THR A 5 -1.79 28.39 -20.25
C THR A 5 -2.28 27.75 -18.96
N LEU A 6 -1.68 28.19 -17.86
CA LEU A 6 -2.28 28.18 -16.52
C LEU A 6 -3.55 29.03 -16.53
N ARG A 7 -4.73 28.39 -16.60
CA ARG A 7 -6.01 29.06 -16.34
C ARG A 7 -6.61 28.62 -15.02
N ARG A 8 -6.16 29.35 -14.00
CA ARG A 8 -6.87 29.65 -12.75
C ARG A 8 -8.39 29.41 -12.83
N MET A 9 -8.87 28.44 -12.06
CA MET A 9 -10.20 28.50 -11.44
C MET A 9 -10.02 28.37 -9.92
N ARG A 10 -9.43 29.42 -9.33
CA ARG A 10 -9.75 29.84 -7.96
C ARG A 10 -11.03 30.66 -8.06
N LEU A 11 -12.10 30.23 -7.38
CA LEU A 11 -13.35 30.92 -6.97
C LEU A 11 -14.37 29.78 -6.74
N SER A 12 -14.80 29.42 -5.54
CA SER A 12 -15.41 30.27 -4.52
C SER A 12 -15.22 29.65 -3.14
N ARG A 13 -14.49 30.37 -2.29
CA ARG A 13 -14.38 30.12 -0.84
C ARG A 13 -15.02 31.31 -0.15
N ASP A 14 -16.35 31.39 -0.17
CA ASP A 14 -17.10 32.38 0.61
C ASP A 14 -18.49 31.84 0.93
N GLY A 15 -18.63 31.39 2.17
CA GLY A 15 -19.86 30.81 2.71
C GLY A 15 -19.77 30.63 4.22
N LEU A 16 -19.27 31.64 4.94
CA LEU A 16 -19.56 31.75 6.37
C LEU A 16 -21.07 31.96 6.55
N ARG A 17 -21.69 31.19 7.43
CA ARG A 17 -22.31 31.73 8.65
C ARG A 17 -22.78 30.64 9.65
N PRO A 18 -22.92 31.00 10.93
CA PRO A 18 -22.79 30.12 12.09
C PRO A 18 -24.14 29.72 12.73
N ALA A 19 -24.01 29.03 13.87
CA ALA A 19 -24.95 28.82 14.98
C ALA A 19 -25.65 27.45 15.00
N ALA A 20 -25.37 26.66 16.03
CA ALA A 20 -26.24 26.58 17.21
C ALA A 20 -25.69 25.55 18.21
N ALA A 21 -25.88 25.87 19.49
CA ALA A 21 -25.53 25.06 20.64
C ALA A 21 -26.52 23.91 20.87
N ALA A 22 -26.03 22.81 21.44
CA ALA A 22 -26.70 21.92 22.40
C ALA A 22 -25.64 20.84 22.77
N ALA A 23 -24.95 20.86 23.93
CA ALA A 23 -25.46 20.59 25.26
C ALA A 23 -26.46 19.42 25.28
N SER A 24 -26.00 18.20 25.59
CA SER A 24 -26.79 17.21 26.32
C SER A 24 -26.03 15.93 26.72
N THR A 25 -25.89 15.77 28.04
CA THR A 25 -26.14 14.55 28.85
C THR A 25 -25.28 13.28 28.69
N LEU A 26 -24.37 13.10 29.66
CA LEU A 26 -24.40 12.08 30.73
C LEU A 26 -25.17 10.76 30.50
N GLY A 27 -24.44 9.65 30.62
CA GLY A 27 -24.89 8.29 30.97
C GLY A 27 -23.69 7.34 30.88
N LEU A 28 -22.91 7.08 31.94
CA LEU A 28 -23.15 6.19 33.10
C LEU A 28 -23.60 4.75 32.75
N LEU A 29 -22.79 3.78 33.22
CA LEU A 29 -22.99 2.31 33.27
C LEU A 29 -22.70 1.57 31.95
N ALA A 30 -21.93 0.49 31.89
CA ALA A 30 -21.76 -0.56 32.89
C ALA A 30 -20.37 -1.23 32.82
N LEU A 31 -19.88 -1.61 34.00
CA LEU A 31 -18.83 -2.60 34.21
C LEU A 31 -19.25 -3.95 33.58
N GLY A 32 -18.47 -4.43 32.63
CA GLY A 32 -18.53 -5.80 32.11
C GLY A 32 -17.17 -6.47 32.29
N ALA A 33 -16.87 -6.94 33.50
CA ALA A 33 -15.74 -7.80 33.77
C ALA A 33 -16.04 -9.20 33.21
N ALA A 34 -15.49 -9.51 32.03
CA ALA A 34 -15.44 -10.87 31.50
C ALA A 34 -14.02 -11.42 31.65
N LEU A 35 -13.94 -12.49 32.43
CA LEU A 35 -12.75 -13.27 32.77
C LEU A 35 -12.16 -13.91 31.50
N LEU A 36 -10.96 -13.48 31.08
CA LEU A 36 -10.12 -14.22 30.14
C LEU A 36 -9.12 -15.07 30.93
N THR A 37 -9.62 -16.18 31.46
CA THR A 37 -8.79 -17.28 31.95
C THR A 37 -8.40 -18.19 30.79
N GLY A 38 -7.11 -18.20 30.45
CA GLY A 38 -6.43 -19.39 29.96
C GLY A 38 -6.18 -19.47 28.45
N CYS A 39 -4.91 -19.33 28.05
CA CYS A 39 -4.26 -20.40 27.31
C CYS A 39 -2.73 -20.35 27.49
N SER A 40 -2.28 -21.24 28.38
CA SER A 40 -1.03 -22.01 28.38
C SER A 40 0.18 -21.46 27.62
N ALA A 41 1.12 -20.89 28.39
CA ALA A 41 2.52 -20.78 28.01
C ALA A 41 3.16 -22.18 27.97
N GLY A 42 3.39 -22.70 26.77
CA GLY A 42 4.23 -23.87 26.53
C GLY A 42 5.67 -23.44 26.30
N ALA A 43 6.54 -23.73 27.26
CA ALA A 43 7.98 -23.55 27.13
C ALA A 43 8.64 -24.81 26.53
N PRO A 44 9.48 -24.69 25.50
CA PRO A 44 10.52 -25.69 25.23
C PRO A 44 11.85 -25.25 25.85
N ALA A 45 12.46 -26.19 26.57
CA ALA A 45 13.81 -26.09 27.15
C ALA A 45 14.92 -26.10 26.06
N PRO A 46 16.14 -25.65 26.40
CA PRO A 46 17.27 -25.55 25.48
C PRO A 46 18.12 -26.83 25.46
N ALA A 47 18.82 -27.09 24.34
CA ALA A 47 20.24 -27.48 24.24
C ALA A 47 20.54 -28.35 23.00
N GLY A 48 21.62 -27.98 22.31
CA GLY A 48 22.36 -28.85 21.39
C GLY A 48 23.22 -28.07 20.40
N PRO A 49 24.54 -27.91 20.63
CA PRO A 49 25.46 -27.47 19.59
C PRO A 49 25.82 -28.67 18.70
N ALA A 50 25.63 -28.54 17.40
CA ALA A 50 26.11 -29.51 16.42
C ALA A 50 27.05 -28.82 15.42
N THR A 51 28.34 -29.02 15.69
CA THR A 51 29.41 -29.43 14.76
C THR A 51 29.50 -28.78 13.38
N SER A 52 30.61 -28.04 13.22
CA SER A 52 31.25 -27.67 11.96
C SER A 52 31.63 -28.89 11.11
N GLU A 53 31.37 -28.83 9.80
CA GLU A 53 32.26 -29.44 8.80
C GLU A 53 32.15 -28.70 7.45
N PRO A 54 33.26 -28.18 6.90
CA PRO A 54 33.29 -27.59 5.56
C PRO A 54 33.75 -28.62 4.51
N PRO A 55 33.02 -28.83 3.41
CA PRO A 55 33.63 -29.38 2.21
C PRO A 55 34.35 -28.25 1.43
N ALA A 56 35.66 -28.38 1.34
CA ALA A 56 36.46 -27.70 0.34
C ALA A 56 36.08 -28.25 -1.05
N VAL A 57 35.62 -27.38 -1.94
CA VAL A 57 35.51 -27.70 -3.37
C VAL A 57 36.28 -26.63 -4.14
N SER A 58 37.49 -27.01 -4.56
CA SER A 58 38.20 -26.36 -5.65
C SER A 58 37.47 -26.66 -6.95
N ALA A 59 36.95 -25.64 -7.62
CA ALA A 59 36.63 -25.68 -9.03
C ALA A 59 37.38 -24.53 -9.72
N SER A 60 38.25 -24.89 -10.66
CA SER A 60 39.00 -23.97 -11.51
C SER A 60 38.07 -23.03 -12.27
N PRO A 61 38.48 -21.77 -12.51
CA PRO A 61 37.80 -20.91 -13.46
C PRO A 61 38.04 -21.46 -14.87
N SER A 62 36.97 -21.86 -15.56
CA SER A 62 36.96 -21.86 -17.01
C SER A 62 36.49 -20.49 -17.47
N ASP A 63 37.44 -19.69 -17.95
CA ASP A 63 37.17 -18.53 -18.80
C ASP A 63 36.46 -19.02 -20.08
N SER A 64 35.14 -19.06 -20.03
CA SER A 64 34.31 -18.99 -21.23
C SER A 64 34.01 -17.53 -21.46
N VAL A 65 34.77 -16.92 -22.37
CA VAL A 65 34.45 -15.63 -22.98
C VAL A 65 33.11 -15.81 -23.70
N ALA A 66 32.02 -15.49 -23.00
CA ALA A 66 30.73 -15.31 -23.62
C ALA A 66 30.80 -14.05 -24.48
N GLU A 67 30.56 -14.27 -25.77
CA GLU A 67 30.26 -13.25 -26.77
C GLU A 67 29.26 -12.24 -26.17
N PRO A 68 29.43 -10.91 -26.37
CA PRO A 68 28.49 -9.94 -25.86
C PRO A 68 27.15 -10.16 -26.56
N ALA A 69 26.23 -10.85 -25.88
CA ALA A 69 24.84 -10.86 -26.27
C ALA A 69 24.38 -9.41 -26.26
N THR A 70 24.12 -8.90 -27.46
CA THR A 70 23.45 -7.62 -27.70
C THR A 70 22.31 -7.50 -26.71
N GLY A 71 22.46 -6.59 -25.75
CA GLY A 71 21.50 -6.40 -24.66
C GLY A 71 20.15 -6.05 -25.25
N THR A 72 19.27 -7.04 -25.34
CA THR A 72 17.84 -6.81 -25.27
C THR A 72 17.65 -6.13 -23.92
N GLY A 73 17.45 -4.81 -23.92
CA GLY A 73 17.05 -4.12 -22.70
C GLY A 73 15.86 -4.90 -22.14
N THR A 74 16.01 -5.43 -20.93
CA THR A 74 14.89 -6.00 -20.19
C THR A 74 13.97 -4.82 -19.94
N GLU A 75 13.03 -4.63 -20.87
CA GLU A 75 11.86 -3.81 -20.64
C GLU A 75 11.20 -4.40 -19.40
N ALA A 76 11.24 -3.65 -18.30
CA ALA A 76 10.68 -4.10 -17.03
C ALA A 76 9.24 -4.55 -17.31
N ALA A 77 8.92 -5.80 -16.96
CA ALA A 77 7.61 -6.34 -17.23
C ALA A 77 6.57 -5.42 -16.57
N ALA A 78 5.60 -4.95 -17.34
CA ALA A 78 4.54 -4.11 -16.81
C ALA A 78 3.82 -4.86 -15.68
N ALA A 79 3.67 -4.21 -14.53
CA ALA A 79 2.99 -4.81 -13.38
C ALA A 79 1.55 -5.19 -13.75
N THR A 80 1.10 -6.34 -13.25
CA THR A 80 -0.30 -6.77 -13.28
C THR A 80 -0.86 -6.83 -11.86
N CYS A 81 -2.16 -7.05 -11.72
CA CYS A 81 -2.75 -7.16 -10.38
C CYS A 81 -2.26 -8.37 -9.59
N GLU A 82 -1.88 -9.44 -10.28
CA GLU A 82 -1.27 -10.62 -9.67
C GLU A 82 0.16 -10.35 -9.23
N SER A 83 0.87 -9.41 -9.87
CA SER A 83 2.27 -9.10 -9.56
C SER A 83 2.45 -7.87 -8.68
N VAL A 84 1.41 -7.10 -8.38
CA VAL A 84 1.51 -5.91 -7.50
C VAL A 84 1.65 -6.30 -6.03
N LEU A 85 1.16 -7.50 -5.67
CA LEU A 85 1.32 -8.14 -4.37
C LEU A 85 2.27 -9.33 -4.50
N SER A 86 2.87 -9.74 -3.38
CA SER A 86 3.59 -11.00 -3.30
C SER A 86 2.67 -12.20 -3.60
N ALA A 87 3.26 -13.31 -4.03
CA ALA A 87 2.50 -14.54 -4.29
C ALA A 87 1.79 -15.06 -3.03
N ASP A 88 2.46 -14.96 -1.87
CA ASP A 88 1.90 -15.38 -0.57
C ASP A 88 0.71 -14.51 -0.16
N ALA A 89 0.79 -13.20 -0.39
CA ALA A 89 -0.32 -12.28 -0.10
C ALA A 89 -1.53 -12.55 -1.01
N ASN A 90 -1.31 -12.80 -2.30
CA ASN A 90 -2.40 -13.21 -3.20
C ASN A 90 -3.05 -14.53 -2.76
N ALA A 91 -2.25 -15.51 -2.33
CA ALA A 91 -2.76 -16.77 -1.81
C ALA A 91 -3.57 -16.57 -0.52
N GLN A 92 -3.14 -15.66 0.36
CA GLN A 92 -3.85 -15.31 1.58
C GLN A 92 -5.19 -14.62 1.29
N LEU A 93 -5.23 -13.65 0.37
CA LEU A 93 -6.48 -13.02 -0.06
C LEU A 93 -7.48 -14.06 -0.58
N ALA A 94 -7.02 -14.99 -1.43
CA ALA A 94 -7.85 -16.08 -1.92
C ALA A 94 -8.34 -17.01 -0.79
N ALA A 95 -7.48 -17.34 0.19
CA ALA A 95 -7.85 -18.12 1.37
C ALA A 95 -8.90 -17.41 2.23
N ASP A 96 -8.83 -16.08 2.30
CA ASP A 96 -9.82 -15.23 2.96
C ASP A 96 -11.10 -15.03 2.11
N GLY A 97 -11.16 -15.65 0.91
CA GLY A 97 -12.29 -15.58 0.00
C GLY A 97 -12.45 -14.22 -0.69
N LEU A 98 -11.37 -13.44 -0.75
CA LEU A 98 -11.31 -12.19 -1.50
C LEU A 98 -10.84 -12.50 -2.92
N ASP A 99 -11.77 -12.47 -3.86
CA ASP A 99 -11.49 -12.64 -5.28
C ASP A 99 -11.19 -11.29 -5.92
N GLN A 100 -10.39 -11.28 -6.99
CA GLN A 100 -10.19 -10.06 -7.76
C GLN A 100 -11.50 -9.65 -8.44
N VAL A 101 -11.83 -8.36 -8.33
CA VAL A 101 -13.06 -7.77 -8.86
C VAL A 101 -12.76 -6.49 -9.61
N ASP A 102 -13.68 -6.06 -10.47
CA ASP A 102 -13.58 -4.79 -11.18
C ASP A 102 -13.57 -3.62 -10.19
N VAL A 103 -12.60 -2.71 -10.35
CA VAL A 103 -12.43 -1.53 -9.47
C VAL A 103 -13.68 -0.63 -9.51
N GLY A 104 -14.41 -0.61 -10.62
CA GLY A 104 -15.54 0.27 -10.85
C GLY A 104 -15.11 1.66 -11.33
N GLN A 105 -15.99 2.66 -11.18
CA GLN A 105 -15.75 4.03 -11.64
C GLN A 105 -14.97 4.90 -10.63
N SER A 106 -14.94 4.52 -9.35
CA SER A 106 -14.23 5.24 -8.29
C SER A 106 -13.84 4.26 -7.19
N THR A 107 -12.72 4.57 -6.54
CA THR A 107 -12.19 3.85 -5.37
C THR A 107 -12.70 4.41 -4.05
N PHE A 108 -13.46 5.52 -4.05
CA PHE A 108 -13.81 6.33 -2.88
C PHE A 108 -12.63 7.07 -2.22
N TYR A 109 -11.39 6.85 -2.68
CA TYR A 109 -10.20 7.54 -2.21
C TYR A 109 -9.70 8.50 -3.28
N ALA A 110 -9.79 9.81 -3.03
CA ALA A 110 -9.43 10.83 -4.01
C ALA A 110 -7.99 10.63 -4.56
N ILE A 111 -7.01 10.34 -3.70
CA ILE A 111 -5.63 10.10 -4.13
C ILE A 111 -5.49 8.86 -5.03
N ALA A 112 -6.28 7.82 -4.80
CA ALA A 112 -6.24 6.61 -5.61
C ALA A 112 -6.92 6.84 -6.97
N ASP A 113 -8.02 7.60 -6.99
CA ASP A 113 -8.66 8.05 -8.23
C ASP A 113 -7.72 8.96 -9.06
N ASP A 114 -6.96 9.85 -8.41
CA ASP A 114 -5.95 10.68 -9.06
C ASP A 114 -4.82 9.83 -9.67
N LEU A 115 -4.33 8.82 -8.94
CA LEU A 115 -3.31 7.89 -9.45
C LEU A 115 -3.83 7.09 -10.66
N ILE A 116 -5.10 6.66 -10.64
CA ILE A 116 -5.75 6.01 -11.78
C ILE A 116 -5.81 6.94 -12.98
N ALA A 117 -6.24 8.19 -12.76
CA ALA A 117 -6.32 9.21 -13.82
C ALA A 117 -4.95 9.51 -14.44
N ALA A 118 -3.87 9.37 -13.68
CA ALA A 118 -2.50 9.47 -14.15
C ALA A 118 -1.98 8.22 -14.89
N GLY A 119 -2.82 7.19 -15.06
CA GLY A 119 -2.46 5.94 -15.75
C GLY A 119 -1.95 4.85 -14.83
N GLY A 120 -2.22 4.93 -13.53
CA GLY A 120 -1.88 3.89 -12.57
C GLY A 120 -2.66 2.59 -12.80
N LEU A 121 -2.02 1.47 -12.51
CA LEU A 121 -2.65 0.16 -12.41
C LEU A 121 -3.52 0.12 -11.14
N ALA A 122 -4.82 -0.15 -11.30
CA ALA A 122 -5.73 -0.32 -10.15
C ALA A 122 -6.24 -1.75 -10.04
N CYS A 123 -6.13 -2.27 -8.83
CA CYS A 123 -6.48 -3.64 -8.48
C CYS A 123 -7.39 -3.63 -7.26
N LYS A 124 -8.47 -4.40 -7.31
CA LYS A 124 -9.40 -4.53 -6.21
C LYS A 124 -9.71 -6.00 -5.97
N TRP A 125 -9.73 -6.38 -4.71
CA TRP A 125 -10.17 -7.68 -4.24
C TRP A 125 -11.37 -7.50 -3.33
N GLY A 126 -12.36 -8.37 -3.44
CA GLY A 126 -13.61 -8.24 -2.71
C GLY A 126 -14.32 -9.57 -2.58
N ARG A 127 -15.24 -9.63 -1.62
CA ARG A 127 -16.10 -10.79 -1.40
C ARG A 127 -17.45 -10.57 -2.09
N PRO A 128 -17.94 -11.48 -2.95
CA PRO A 128 -19.19 -11.27 -3.68
C PRO A 128 -20.43 -11.00 -2.81
N SER A 129 -20.41 -11.46 -1.56
CA SER A 129 -21.51 -11.33 -0.60
C SER A 129 -21.28 -10.30 0.51
N SER A 130 -20.28 -9.42 0.39
CA SER A 130 -20.03 -8.36 1.38
C SER A 130 -19.50 -7.08 0.74
N ASP A 131 -19.52 -6.00 1.49
CA ASP A 131 -18.91 -4.71 1.16
C ASP A 131 -17.42 -4.62 1.52
N VAL A 132 -16.85 -5.68 2.11
CA VAL A 132 -15.41 -5.77 2.38
C VAL A 132 -14.65 -5.84 1.06
N ALA A 133 -13.79 -4.85 0.84
CA ALA A 133 -12.91 -4.77 -0.30
C ALA A 133 -11.53 -4.23 0.09
N PHE A 134 -10.53 -4.64 -0.67
CA PHE A 134 -9.15 -4.23 -0.58
C PHE A 134 -8.74 -3.66 -1.93
N THR A 135 -8.15 -2.46 -1.96
CA THR A 135 -7.75 -1.78 -3.18
C THR A 135 -6.28 -1.40 -3.13
N VAL A 136 -5.58 -1.65 -4.22
CA VAL A 136 -4.21 -1.20 -4.48
C VAL A 136 -4.20 -0.42 -5.79
N VAL A 137 -3.55 0.74 -5.78
CA VAL A 137 -3.30 1.50 -7.02
C VAL A 137 -1.82 1.81 -7.11
N GLN A 138 -1.17 1.40 -8.20
CA GLN A 138 0.24 1.64 -8.43
C GLN A 138 0.46 2.50 -9.66
N LEU A 139 1.13 3.64 -9.47
CA LEU A 139 1.68 4.44 -10.55
C LEU A 139 3.20 4.21 -10.58
N ALA A 140 3.74 3.84 -11.74
CA ALA A 140 5.16 3.53 -11.94
C ALA A 140 5.78 4.42 -13.01
N GLY A 141 7.11 4.42 -13.11
CA GLY A 141 7.85 5.17 -14.13
C GLY A 141 7.89 6.68 -13.88
N LEU A 142 7.85 7.10 -12.62
CA LEU A 142 7.91 8.51 -12.22
C LEU A 142 9.18 8.85 -11.45
N ASP A 143 9.65 10.09 -11.56
CA ASP A 143 10.60 10.67 -10.62
C ASP A 143 9.80 11.29 -9.46
N VAL A 144 9.54 10.52 -8.39
CA VAL A 144 8.60 10.96 -7.33
C VAL A 144 9.04 12.28 -6.69
N PRO A 145 10.31 12.47 -6.29
CA PRO A 145 10.76 13.74 -5.71
C PRO A 145 10.58 14.96 -6.63
N ALA A 146 10.69 14.78 -7.95
CA ALA A 146 10.51 15.85 -8.92
C ALA A 146 9.07 15.99 -9.45
N SER A 147 8.18 15.07 -9.08
CA SER A 147 6.77 15.06 -9.51
C SER A 147 5.88 15.97 -8.66
N GLU A 148 4.59 16.06 -9.04
CA GLU A 148 3.57 16.79 -8.28
C GLU A 148 3.05 16.03 -7.04
N TRP A 149 3.33 14.73 -6.95
CA TRP A 149 2.73 13.84 -5.96
C TRP A 149 3.07 14.17 -4.50
N PRO A 150 4.29 14.61 -4.13
CA PRO A 150 4.54 15.03 -2.75
C PRO A 150 3.63 16.17 -2.29
N ALA A 151 3.33 17.12 -3.18
CA ALA A 151 2.41 18.21 -2.88
C ALA A 151 0.95 17.72 -2.83
N ALA A 152 0.55 16.84 -3.76
CA ALA A 152 -0.78 16.24 -3.78
C ALA A 152 -1.07 15.41 -2.51
N LEU A 153 -0.11 14.60 -2.06
CA LEU A 153 -0.21 13.84 -0.82
C LEU A 153 -0.40 14.77 0.39
N ALA A 154 0.41 15.83 0.50
CA ALA A 154 0.29 16.79 1.58
C ALA A 154 -1.07 17.52 1.56
N GLU A 155 -1.57 17.92 0.38
CA GLU A 155 -2.89 18.53 0.23
C GLU A 155 -4.04 17.58 0.61
N ALA A 156 -3.89 16.29 0.27
CA ALA A 156 -4.82 15.24 0.65
C ALA A 156 -4.72 14.83 2.15
N GLY A 157 -3.84 15.46 2.93
CA GLY A 157 -3.67 15.20 4.36
C GLY A 157 -2.84 13.96 4.69
N TYR A 158 -2.05 13.46 3.73
CA TYR A 158 -1.11 12.37 3.97
C TYR A 158 0.16 12.88 4.65
N THR A 159 0.63 12.13 5.64
CA THR A 159 1.85 12.43 6.40
C THR A 159 2.80 11.24 6.37
N LEU A 160 4.10 11.49 6.17
CA LEU A 160 5.13 10.44 6.24
C LEU A 160 5.17 9.84 7.64
N THR A 161 5.03 8.53 7.73
CA THR A 161 5.04 7.74 8.97
C THR A 161 6.10 6.65 8.97
N ASP A 162 6.59 6.23 7.79
CA ASP A 162 7.52 5.11 7.63
C ASP A 162 7.01 3.78 8.23
N ASP A 163 5.68 3.65 8.41
CA ASP A 163 4.99 2.49 8.98
C ASP A 163 3.81 2.07 8.09
N PRO A 164 3.64 0.76 7.77
CA PRO A 164 4.43 -0.37 8.28
C PRO A 164 5.75 -0.61 7.54
N VAL A 165 6.02 0.13 6.46
CA VAL A 165 7.27 0.06 5.71
C VAL A 165 7.87 1.46 5.49
N PRO A 166 9.20 1.59 5.32
CA PRO A 166 9.82 2.87 4.99
C PRO A 166 9.23 3.52 3.74
N GLY A 167 9.11 4.85 3.75
CA GLY A 167 8.49 5.62 2.67
C GLY A 167 6.95 5.62 2.70
N THR A 168 6.33 5.06 3.75
CA THR A 168 4.87 5.07 3.88
C THR A 168 4.35 6.42 4.37
N TYR A 169 3.35 6.93 3.67
CA TYR A 169 2.55 8.08 4.08
C TYR A 169 1.17 7.57 4.52
N THR A 170 0.74 7.95 5.72
CA THR A 170 -0.59 7.63 6.25
C THR A 170 -1.56 8.78 5.96
N GLY A 171 -2.70 8.45 5.37
CA GLY A 171 -3.76 9.41 5.07
C GLY A 171 -4.74 9.63 6.23
N PRO A 172 -5.78 10.45 6.03
CA PRO A 172 -6.89 10.57 6.96
C PRO A 172 -7.62 9.24 7.18
N ALA A 173 -8.25 9.10 8.35
CA ALA A 173 -9.11 7.94 8.61
C ALA A 173 -10.29 7.92 7.64
N ASP A 174 -10.55 6.75 7.05
CA ASP A 174 -11.72 6.54 6.20
C ASP A 174 -13.01 6.71 7.03
N PRO A 175 -14.00 7.49 6.55
CA PRO A 175 -15.21 7.77 7.32
C PRO A 175 -16.13 6.54 7.50
N GLY A 176 -16.00 5.51 6.67
CA GLY A 176 -16.80 4.29 6.76
C GLY A 176 -16.21 3.26 7.73
N THR A 177 -14.90 3.05 7.66
CA THR A 177 -14.18 1.99 8.39
C THR A 177 -13.40 2.50 9.60
N GLY A 178 -13.08 3.79 9.64
CA GLY A 178 -12.16 4.38 10.63
C GLY A 178 -10.69 4.01 10.42
N VAL A 179 -10.38 3.19 9.41
CA VAL A 179 -9.02 2.76 9.09
C VAL A 179 -8.42 3.75 8.09
N PRO A 180 -7.23 4.33 8.33
CA PRO A 180 -6.60 5.18 7.34
C PRO A 180 -6.08 4.34 6.18
N SER A 181 -6.05 4.89 4.97
CA SER A 181 -5.29 4.33 3.86
C SER A 181 -3.83 4.78 3.91
N VAL A 182 -2.96 4.11 3.15
CA VAL A 182 -1.55 4.50 3.03
C VAL A 182 -1.11 4.64 1.58
N VAL A 183 -0.06 5.42 1.37
CA VAL A 183 0.68 5.49 0.11
C VAL A 183 2.15 5.19 0.39
N VAL A 184 2.69 4.14 -0.24
CA VAL A 184 4.11 3.81 -0.17
C VAL A 184 4.83 4.51 -1.31
N VAL A 185 5.79 5.35 -0.96
CA VAL A 185 6.62 6.11 -1.90
C VAL A 185 7.94 5.37 -2.14
N GLY A 186 8.10 4.84 -3.35
CA GLY A 186 9.35 4.26 -3.82
C GLY A 186 10.22 5.27 -4.57
N ALA A 187 11.35 4.81 -5.11
CA ALA A 187 12.24 5.64 -5.92
C ALA A 187 11.58 6.08 -7.24
N ASP A 188 10.85 5.16 -7.88
CA ASP A 188 10.29 5.32 -9.22
C ASP A 188 8.78 5.06 -9.31
N ARG A 189 8.12 4.91 -8.16
CA ARG A 189 6.71 4.49 -8.05
C ARG A 189 5.99 5.03 -6.82
N LEU A 190 4.68 5.10 -6.92
CA LEU A 190 3.74 5.36 -5.83
C LEU A 190 2.73 4.24 -5.76
N THR A 191 2.53 3.66 -4.58
CA THR A 191 1.53 2.60 -4.38
C THR A 191 0.57 2.98 -3.27
N PHE A 192 -0.67 3.29 -3.63
CA PHE A 192 -1.78 3.43 -2.70
C PHE A 192 -2.26 2.04 -2.25
N VAL A 193 -2.57 1.91 -0.95
CA VAL A 193 -3.09 0.69 -0.33
C VAL A 193 -4.22 1.08 0.63
N SER A 194 -5.43 0.56 0.40
CA SER A 194 -6.61 0.94 1.19
C SER A 194 -6.58 0.41 2.63
N VAL A 195 -5.81 -0.66 2.86
CA VAL A 195 -5.66 -1.31 4.18
C VAL A 195 -4.16 -1.33 4.55
N PRO A 196 -3.71 -0.54 5.54
CA PRO A 196 -2.29 -0.30 5.80
C PRO A 196 -1.45 -1.55 6.01
N LEU A 197 -2.01 -2.55 6.70
CA LEU A 197 -1.29 -3.79 7.02
C LEU A 197 -0.83 -4.57 5.79
N HIS A 198 -1.44 -4.35 4.62
CA HIS A 198 -1.02 -4.97 3.36
C HIS A 198 0.08 -4.20 2.62
N ALA A 199 0.58 -3.08 3.16
CA ALA A 199 1.72 -2.39 2.56
C ALA A 199 3.02 -3.22 2.66
N VAL A 200 3.14 -4.13 3.65
CA VAL A 200 4.26 -5.09 3.74
C VAL A 200 4.17 -6.21 2.69
N ASP A 201 2.99 -6.38 2.09
CA ASP A 201 2.70 -7.46 1.14
C ASP A 201 2.95 -7.06 -0.31
N LEU A 202 3.30 -5.79 -0.56
CA LEU A 202 3.61 -5.28 -1.89
C LEU A 202 4.79 -6.04 -2.49
N ALA A 203 4.70 -6.35 -3.78
CA ALA A 203 5.82 -6.93 -4.49
C ALA A 203 7.01 -5.94 -4.57
N GLU A 204 8.21 -6.49 -4.46
CA GLU A 204 9.44 -5.74 -4.71
C GLU A 204 9.43 -5.12 -6.12
N ALA A 205 10.10 -3.97 -6.27
CA ALA A 205 10.28 -3.37 -7.59
C ALA A 205 11.17 -4.30 -8.43
N SER A 206 10.63 -4.80 -9.54
CA SER A 206 11.35 -5.59 -10.53
C SER A 206 12.09 -4.71 -11.52
#